data_AF-A0A950Z9N3-F1
#
_entry.id   AF-A0A950Z9N3-F1
#
_cell.length_a   1.000
_cell.length_b   1.000
_cell.length_c   1.000
_cell.angle_alpha   90.00
_cell.angle_beta   90.00
_cell.angle_gamma   90.00
#
_symmetry.space_group_name_H-M   'P 1'
#
loop_
_entity.id
_entity.type
_entity.pdbx_description
1 polymer ?
#
loop_
_entity_poly.entity_id
_entity_poly.type
_entity_poly.pdbx_seq_one_letter_code
_entity_poly.pdbx_strand_id
1 'polypeptide(L)'
;MKLRVKLILSYLAIVFLNAGLIMTMAIRSSSRTVADAVSSDLRHVAMGAAEQINLMMAKLIHVAEVTSRSTVLGVTDAKLKGSYLRETLERNPEWNTISEFDFQGNVSASTEASTGGKSFRELYPESTEFFEKAKKLKQGEFLFRDAYLPIGETTPRFLILVPVYSSAASGAPSVLVFESILHAIKERVFNLDEKTPGGYPAYLVNREGAVLATQDKTAIPLKPLPEVKSHQNLANAISSDENGSLRLRNSKGDDVIIAYADVDQWGANTSGDWAVLTIASEKHVLAPVIRLRHTLIATSVLVCVIACLLGVYVAGRIDQPVQSLIRKTTEIAHTGDLTQKIELKSNGEMGLLGRAFDTMLESLRKLISQVVNAGFQITSATTQLRSSAAQQASGAVKQSSTTSQLIATVEELAQSAAQIAVSAEQLSRNADVTAKSIEAIHERVAETARRVLDLGQKSEGIGVITTAIDDLADQTHLLALNAAI
;
A
#
# COMPACT_ATOMS: atom_id res chain seq x y z
N MET A 1 -11.86 -12.84 18.29
CA MET A 1 -10.45 -13.06 17.89
C MET A 1 -9.57 -11.98 18.51
N LYS A 2 -8.47 -12.33 19.19
CA LYS A 2 -7.56 -11.37 19.84
C LYS A 2 -6.91 -10.43 18.80
N LEU A 3 -6.62 -9.19 19.17
CA LEU A 3 -6.03 -8.15 18.30
C LEU A 3 -4.77 -8.66 17.58
N ARG A 4 -3.89 -9.36 18.31
CA ARG A 4 -2.68 -10.01 17.79
C ARG A 4 -2.93 -10.90 16.56
N VAL A 5 -3.98 -11.73 16.59
CA VAL A 5 -4.27 -12.67 15.49
C VAL A 5 -4.81 -11.92 14.26
N LYS A 6 -5.62 -10.87 14.46
CA LYS A 6 -6.13 -10.03 13.35
C LYS A 6 -4.99 -9.32 12.61
N LEU A 7 -4.02 -8.77 13.36
CA LEU A 7 -2.85 -8.10 12.78
C LEU A 7 -1.96 -9.08 12.00
N ILE A 8 -1.69 -10.26 12.57
CA ILE A 8 -0.87 -11.28 11.88
C ILE A 8 -1.56 -11.77 10.61
N LEU A 9 -2.85 -12.09 10.65
CA LEU A 9 -3.57 -12.60 9.48
C LEU A 9 -3.67 -11.56 8.36
N SER A 10 -3.99 -10.30 8.68
CA SER A 10 -4.07 -9.22 7.68
C SER A 10 -2.71 -8.95 7.03
N TYR A 11 -1.64 -8.91 7.83
CA TYR A 11 -0.28 -8.74 7.33
C TYR A 11 0.17 -9.91 6.46
N LEU A 12 -0.02 -11.16 6.92
CA LEU A 12 0.35 -12.35 6.14
C LEU A 12 -0.44 -12.44 4.83
N ALA A 13 -1.73 -12.12 4.84
CA ALA A 13 -2.56 -12.13 3.63
C ALA A 13 -1.99 -11.18 2.55
N ILE A 14 -1.58 -9.97 2.94
CA ILE A 14 -0.96 -9.00 2.01
C ILE A 14 0.37 -9.54 1.47
N VAL A 15 1.22 -10.09 2.34
CA VAL A 15 2.54 -10.62 1.94
C VAL A 15 2.39 -11.79 0.97
N PHE A 16 1.54 -12.77 1.28
CA PHE A 16 1.32 -13.94 0.43
C PHE A 16 0.69 -13.57 -0.91
N LEU A 17 -0.29 -12.66 -0.92
CA LEU A 17 -0.93 -12.21 -2.16
C LEU A 17 0.08 -11.53 -3.09
N ASN A 18 0.90 -10.61 -2.57
CA ASN A 18 1.91 -9.91 -3.36
C ASN A 18 3.03 -10.85 -3.85
N ALA A 19 3.55 -11.71 -2.97
CA ALA A 19 4.59 -12.67 -3.35
C ALA A 19 4.11 -13.63 -4.45
N GLY A 20 2.89 -14.15 -4.33
CA GLY A 20 2.29 -15.01 -5.35
C GLY A 20 2.07 -14.30 -6.69
N LEU A 21 1.59 -13.05 -6.65
CA LEU A 21 1.37 -12.25 -7.86
C LEU A 21 2.70 -11.94 -8.58
N ILE A 22 3.71 -11.47 -7.84
CA ILE A 22 5.04 -11.18 -8.40
C ILE A 22 5.67 -12.44 -8.98
N MET A 23 5.61 -13.56 -8.27
CA MET A 23 6.18 -14.82 -8.73
C MET A 23 5.48 -15.34 -9.99
N THR A 24 4.16 -15.31 -10.05
CA THR A 24 3.41 -15.76 -11.23
C THR A 24 3.66 -14.86 -12.45
N MET A 25 3.72 -13.54 -12.26
CA MET A 25 4.09 -12.60 -13.32
C MET A 25 5.53 -12.83 -13.80
N ALA A 26 6.49 -13.00 -12.89
CA ALA A 26 7.90 -13.23 -13.22
C ALA A 26 8.10 -14.52 -14.04
N ILE A 27 7.46 -15.64 -13.62
CA ILE A 27 7.56 -16.92 -14.35
C ILE A 27 6.92 -16.80 -15.73
N ARG A 28 5.72 -16.21 -15.84
CA ARG A 28 5.06 -16.02 -17.13
C ARG A 28 5.88 -15.14 -18.06
N SER A 29 6.39 -14.02 -17.56
CA SER A 29 7.21 -13.08 -18.33
C SER A 29 8.52 -13.74 -18.80
N SER A 30 9.22 -14.43 -17.90
CA SER A 30 10.47 -15.12 -18.23
C SER A 30 10.25 -16.25 -19.22
N SER A 31 9.20 -17.06 -19.04
CA SER A 31 8.86 -18.14 -19.98
C SER A 31 8.58 -17.61 -21.38
N ARG A 32 7.82 -16.51 -21.50
CA ARG A 32 7.57 -15.86 -22.80
C ARG A 32 8.86 -15.32 -23.40
N THR A 33 9.61 -14.54 -22.63
CA THR A 33 10.87 -13.92 -23.10
C THR A 33 11.87 -14.96 -23.60
N VAL A 34 12.06 -16.06 -22.85
CA VAL A 34 12.97 -17.14 -23.26
C VAL A 34 12.45 -17.86 -24.50
N ALA A 35 11.17 -18.18 -24.55
CA ALA A 35 10.61 -18.86 -25.71
C ALA A 35 10.66 -18.00 -26.98
N ASP A 36 10.44 -16.69 -26.86
CA ASP A 36 10.52 -15.74 -27.97
C ASP A 36 11.98 -15.52 -28.41
N ALA A 37 12.91 -15.40 -27.46
CA ALA A 37 14.34 -15.31 -27.74
C ALA A 37 14.84 -16.56 -28.50
N VAL A 38 14.49 -17.76 -28.04
CA VAL A 38 14.86 -18.99 -28.74
C VAL A 38 14.19 -19.11 -30.10
N SER A 39 12.91 -18.70 -30.22
CA SER A 39 12.24 -18.68 -31.52
C SER A 39 12.97 -17.76 -32.51
N SER A 40 13.45 -16.60 -32.04
CA SER A 40 14.25 -15.67 -32.83
C SER A 40 15.62 -16.24 -33.19
N ASP A 41 16.33 -16.83 -32.23
CA ASP A 41 17.65 -17.43 -32.46
C ASP A 41 17.57 -18.58 -33.47
N LEU A 42 16.59 -19.48 -33.32
CA LEU A 42 16.34 -20.57 -34.27
C LEU A 42 16.03 -20.04 -35.66
N ARG A 43 15.21 -18.99 -35.76
CA ARG A 43 14.92 -18.34 -37.03
C ARG A 43 16.18 -17.78 -37.68
N HIS A 44 17.05 -17.11 -36.92
CA HIS A 44 18.32 -16.62 -37.45
C HIS A 44 19.26 -17.75 -37.89
N VAL A 45 19.29 -18.86 -37.15
CA VAL A 45 20.06 -20.06 -37.52
C VAL A 45 19.53 -20.66 -38.82
N ALA A 46 18.20 -20.82 -38.95
CA ALA A 46 17.56 -21.31 -40.16
C ALA A 46 17.82 -20.38 -41.35
N MET A 47 17.65 -19.06 -41.18
CA MET A 47 17.89 -18.07 -42.21
C MET A 47 19.35 -18.05 -42.68
N GLY A 48 20.31 -18.07 -41.74
CA GLY A 48 21.73 -18.10 -42.10
C GLY A 48 22.13 -19.38 -42.83
N ALA A 49 21.49 -20.50 -42.53
CA ALA A 49 21.68 -21.74 -43.27
C ALA A 49 21.07 -21.68 -44.66
N ALA A 50 19.84 -21.18 -44.77
CA ALA A 50 19.12 -21.03 -46.02
C ALA A 50 19.88 -20.09 -46.98
N GLU A 51 20.41 -18.97 -46.48
CA GLU A 51 21.25 -18.06 -47.24
C GLU A 51 22.54 -18.74 -47.75
N GLN A 52 23.20 -19.54 -46.89
CA GLN A 52 24.40 -20.28 -47.29
C GLN A 52 24.11 -21.35 -48.35
N ILE A 53 22.96 -22.02 -48.27
CA ILE A 53 22.50 -22.98 -49.27
C ILE A 53 22.20 -22.25 -50.58
N ASN A 54 21.49 -21.12 -50.53
CA ASN A 54 21.19 -20.31 -51.69
C ASN A 54 22.46 -19.80 -52.41
N LEU A 55 23.44 -19.29 -51.66
CA LEU A 55 24.72 -18.86 -52.23
C LEU A 55 25.48 -20.02 -52.89
N MET A 56 25.42 -21.21 -52.30
CA MET A 56 26.03 -22.39 -52.89
C MET A 56 25.30 -22.81 -54.17
N MET A 57 23.97 -22.81 -54.18
CA MET A 57 23.16 -23.08 -55.36
C MET A 57 23.46 -22.07 -56.48
N ALA A 58 23.52 -20.78 -56.16
CA ALA A 58 23.90 -19.75 -57.12
C ALA A 58 25.29 -19.97 -57.72
N LYS A 59 26.27 -20.40 -56.91
CA LYS A 59 27.61 -20.79 -57.40
C LYS A 59 27.53 -21.96 -58.37
N LEU A 60 26.77 -23.00 -58.04
CA LEU A 60 26.59 -24.18 -58.89
C LEU A 60 25.95 -23.80 -60.23
N ILE A 61 24.84 -23.08 -60.19
CA ILE A 61 24.16 -22.56 -61.38
C ILE A 61 25.12 -21.74 -62.25
N HIS A 62 25.90 -20.84 -61.64
CA HIS A 62 26.86 -20.01 -62.37
C HIS A 62 27.93 -20.85 -63.06
N VAL A 63 28.46 -21.89 -62.41
CA VAL A 63 29.40 -22.84 -63.03
C VAL A 63 28.75 -23.54 -64.22
N ALA A 64 27.49 -23.99 -64.08
CA ALA A 64 26.77 -24.64 -65.17
C ALA A 64 26.57 -23.70 -66.37
N GLU A 65 26.19 -22.45 -66.10
CA GLU A 65 26.02 -21.41 -67.11
C GLU A 65 27.33 -21.09 -67.85
N VAL A 66 28.43 -20.85 -67.12
CA VAL A 66 29.74 -20.55 -67.71
C VAL A 66 30.24 -21.71 -68.56
N THR A 67 30.06 -22.94 -68.08
CA THR A 67 30.46 -24.15 -68.81
C THR A 67 29.69 -24.28 -70.11
N SER A 68 28.38 -24.01 -70.09
CA SER A 68 27.51 -24.10 -71.29
C SER A 68 27.90 -23.13 -72.41
N ARG A 69 28.60 -22.04 -72.09
CA ARG A 69 29.03 -20.99 -73.04
C ARG A 69 30.42 -21.27 -73.64
N SER A 70 31.09 -22.34 -73.21
CA SER A 70 32.43 -22.69 -73.70
C SER A 70 32.40 -23.11 -75.17
N THR A 71 33.33 -22.56 -75.96
CA THR A 71 33.49 -22.92 -77.38
C THR A 71 33.92 -24.37 -77.59
N VAL A 72 34.50 -25.01 -76.57
CA VAL A 72 34.93 -26.42 -76.63
C VAL A 72 33.75 -27.35 -76.81
N LEU A 73 32.58 -27.00 -76.26
CA LEU A 73 31.35 -27.79 -76.40
C LEU A 73 30.79 -27.76 -77.84
N GLY A 74 31.16 -26.76 -78.64
CA GLY A 74 30.76 -26.65 -80.04
C GLY A 74 31.55 -27.55 -81.01
N VAL A 75 32.59 -28.24 -80.54
CA VAL A 75 33.47 -29.11 -81.35
C VAL A 75 32.91 -30.53 -81.40
N THR A 76 33.07 -31.23 -82.52
CA THR A 76 32.59 -32.62 -82.70
C THR A 76 33.43 -33.68 -81.98
N ASP A 77 34.60 -33.32 -81.44
CA ASP A 77 35.49 -34.26 -80.75
C ASP A 77 35.01 -34.57 -79.32
N ALA A 78 34.45 -35.76 -79.14
CA ALA A 78 33.95 -36.24 -77.85
C ALA A 78 35.06 -36.38 -76.79
N LYS A 79 36.31 -36.66 -77.17
CA LYS A 79 37.42 -36.75 -76.20
C LYS A 79 37.79 -35.38 -75.66
N LEU A 80 37.86 -34.36 -76.54
CA LEU A 80 38.16 -33.00 -76.12
C LEU A 80 37.07 -32.44 -75.20
N LYS A 81 35.79 -32.68 -75.54
CA LYS A 81 34.64 -32.33 -74.69
C LYS A 81 34.71 -33.04 -73.34
N GLY A 82 34.94 -34.36 -73.33
CA GLY A 82 35.08 -35.14 -72.10
C GLY A 82 36.21 -34.65 -71.19
N SER A 83 37.36 -34.27 -71.74
CA SER A 83 38.47 -33.68 -70.97
C SER A 83 38.09 -32.34 -70.34
N TYR A 84 37.42 -31.45 -71.08
CA TYR A 84 36.96 -30.17 -70.55
C TYR A 84 35.93 -30.33 -69.43
N LEU A 85 34.95 -31.23 -69.60
CA LEU A 85 33.96 -31.53 -68.56
C LEU A 85 34.64 -32.13 -67.32
N ARG A 86 35.65 -32.99 -67.50
CA ARG A 86 36.39 -33.58 -66.37
C ARG A 86 37.20 -32.54 -65.60
N GLU A 87 37.87 -31.63 -66.28
CA GLU A 87 38.56 -30.50 -65.61
C GLU A 87 37.55 -29.62 -64.85
N THR A 88 36.37 -29.39 -65.42
CA THR A 88 35.30 -28.62 -64.77
C THR A 88 34.80 -29.31 -63.50
N LEU A 89 34.62 -30.63 -63.54
CA LEU A 89 34.27 -31.45 -62.38
C LEU A 89 35.35 -31.44 -61.31
N GLU A 90 36.63 -31.59 -61.68
CA GLU A 90 37.76 -31.58 -60.74
C GLU A 90 37.91 -30.24 -60.01
N ARG A 91 37.61 -29.12 -60.67
CA ARG A 91 37.61 -27.78 -60.07
C ARG A 91 36.37 -27.50 -59.20
N ASN A 92 35.30 -28.25 -59.38
CA ASN A 92 34.00 -28.06 -58.71
C ASN A 92 33.47 -29.40 -58.20
N PRO A 93 34.07 -29.95 -57.13
CA PRO A 93 33.76 -31.29 -56.61
C PRO A 93 32.36 -31.40 -55.99
N GLU A 94 31.60 -30.31 -55.92
CA GLU A 94 30.19 -30.32 -55.55
C GLU A 94 29.32 -31.05 -56.60
N TRP A 95 29.81 -31.19 -57.82
CA TRP A 95 29.19 -32.01 -58.86
C TRP A 95 29.58 -33.48 -58.72
N ASN A 96 28.64 -34.37 -59.00
CA ASN A 96 28.87 -35.80 -59.10
C ASN A 96 29.28 -36.19 -60.52
N THR A 97 28.47 -35.77 -61.50
CA THR A 97 28.71 -36.04 -62.92
C THR A 97 28.31 -34.84 -63.77
N ILE A 98 29.00 -34.67 -64.89
CA ILE A 98 28.66 -33.68 -65.91
C ILE A 98 28.59 -34.41 -67.25
N SER A 99 27.42 -34.40 -67.87
CA SER A 99 27.15 -35.12 -69.11
C SER A 99 26.50 -34.21 -70.14
N GLU A 100 26.99 -34.25 -71.37
CA GLU A 100 26.38 -33.60 -72.53
C GLU A 100 25.53 -34.62 -73.29
N PHE A 101 24.29 -34.25 -73.57
CA PHE A 101 23.35 -35.04 -74.36
C PHE A 101 22.96 -34.28 -75.62
N ASP A 102 22.92 -34.94 -76.78
CA ASP A 102 22.36 -34.33 -77.98
C ASP A 102 20.84 -34.10 -77.82
N PHE A 103 20.20 -33.33 -78.70
CA PHE A 103 18.75 -33.11 -78.64
C PHE A 103 17.89 -34.36 -78.88
N GLN A 104 18.50 -35.47 -79.33
CA GLN A 104 17.85 -36.78 -79.43
C GLN A 104 17.93 -37.56 -78.10
N GLY A 105 18.72 -37.06 -77.14
CA GLY A 105 18.91 -37.63 -75.81
C GLY A 105 20.08 -38.61 -75.72
N ASN A 106 20.97 -38.71 -76.70
CA ASN A 106 22.14 -39.59 -76.62
C ASN A 106 23.33 -38.88 -75.99
N VAL A 107 24.10 -39.58 -75.16
CA VAL A 107 25.32 -39.04 -74.55
C VAL A 107 26.35 -38.70 -75.63
N SER A 108 26.70 -37.42 -75.71
CA SER A 108 27.72 -36.86 -76.60
C SER A 108 29.10 -36.77 -75.93
N ALA A 109 29.14 -36.46 -74.64
CA ALA A 109 30.34 -36.47 -73.81
C ALA A 109 29.93 -36.64 -72.34
N SER A 110 30.78 -37.24 -71.50
CA SER A 110 30.50 -37.37 -70.07
C SER A 110 31.79 -37.49 -69.26
N THR A 111 31.74 -37.00 -68.02
CA THR A 111 32.79 -37.21 -67.03
C THR A 111 32.84 -38.64 -66.52
N GLU A 112 31.73 -39.37 -66.57
CA GLU A 112 31.61 -40.75 -66.09
C GLU A 112 31.71 -41.76 -67.24
N ALA A 113 32.57 -42.78 -67.09
CA ALA A 113 32.73 -43.80 -68.13
C ALA A 113 31.49 -44.70 -68.28
N SER A 114 30.70 -44.87 -67.21
CA SER A 114 29.54 -45.77 -67.15
C SER A 114 28.31 -45.26 -67.91
N THR A 115 28.31 -43.98 -68.32
CA THR A 115 27.22 -43.33 -69.05
C THR A 115 27.40 -43.41 -70.57
N GLY A 116 28.56 -43.84 -71.06
CA GLY A 116 28.82 -43.94 -72.49
C GLY A 116 27.85 -44.87 -73.22
N GLY A 117 27.25 -44.38 -74.31
CA GLY A 117 26.32 -45.16 -75.15
C GLY A 117 24.89 -45.31 -74.62
N LYS A 118 24.58 -44.71 -73.46
CA LYS A 118 23.22 -44.67 -72.90
C LYS A 118 22.48 -43.41 -73.37
N SER A 119 21.15 -43.48 -73.32
CA SER A 119 20.29 -42.31 -73.53
C SER A 119 19.93 -41.61 -72.20
N PHE A 120 19.52 -40.36 -72.26
CA PHE A 120 19.02 -39.59 -71.12
C PHE A 120 17.85 -40.31 -70.44
N ARG A 121 16.96 -40.94 -71.22
CA ARG A 121 15.81 -41.68 -70.70
C ARG A 121 16.24 -42.93 -69.90
N GLU A 122 17.34 -43.58 -70.28
CA GLU A 122 17.88 -44.72 -69.53
C GLU A 122 18.54 -44.29 -68.22
N LEU A 123 19.25 -43.16 -68.23
CA LEU A 123 19.96 -42.65 -67.06
C LEU A 123 19.02 -41.94 -66.06
N TYR A 124 18.02 -41.22 -66.58
CA TYR A 124 17.10 -40.38 -65.80
C TYR A 124 15.64 -40.58 -66.24
N PRO A 125 15.05 -41.78 -66.08
CA PRO A 125 13.71 -42.10 -66.60
C PRO A 125 12.63 -41.12 -66.11
N GLU A 126 12.68 -40.75 -64.83
CA GLU A 126 11.74 -39.82 -64.19
C GLU A 126 11.99 -38.34 -64.52
N SER A 127 13.07 -38.01 -65.24
CA SER A 127 13.39 -36.62 -65.64
C SER A 127 13.17 -36.33 -67.12
N THR A 128 12.60 -37.27 -67.88
CA THR A 128 12.46 -37.11 -69.34
C THR A 128 11.70 -35.82 -69.71
N GLU A 129 10.70 -35.43 -68.91
CA GLU A 129 9.96 -34.18 -69.11
C GLU A 129 10.84 -32.93 -68.93
N PHE A 130 11.76 -32.95 -67.95
CA PHE A 130 12.70 -31.85 -67.71
C PHE A 130 13.66 -31.68 -68.89
N PHE A 131 14.09 -32.77 -69.51
CA PHE A 131 14.93 -32.71 -70.71
C PHE A 131 14.23 -32.01 -71.89
N GLU A 132 12.96 -32.35 -72.15
CA GLU A 132 12.18 -31.71 -73.22
C GLU A 132 11.86 -30.24 -72.93
N LYS A 133 11.73 -29.86 -71.65
CA LYS A 133 11.62 -28.45 -71.24
C LYS A 133 12.95 -27.71 -71.43
N ALA A 134 14.07 -28.32 -71.04
CA ALA A 134 15.40 -27.72 -71.15
C ALA A 134 15.79 -27.40 -72.61
N LYS A 135 15.37 -28.23 -73.58
CA LYS A 135 15.56 -27.99 -75.02
C LYS A 135 14.89 -26.71 -75.55
N LYS A 136 13.90 -26.16 -74.84
CA LYS A 136 13.16 -24.96 -75.23
C LYS A 136 13.71 -23.68 -74.61
N LEU A 137 14.69 -23.81 -73.71
CA LEU A 137 15.33 -22.70 -73.04
C LEU A 137 16.30 -21.97 -73.97
N LYS A 138 16.56 -20.70 -73.68
CA LYS A 138 17.58 -19.90 -74.38
C LYS A 138 18.97 -20.21 -73.82
N GLN A 139 20.01 -19.90 -74.60
CA GLN A 139 21.39 -19.99 -74.11
C GLN A 139 21.54 -19.17 -72.82
N GLY A 140 22.07 -19.79 -71.77
CA GLY A 140 22.27 -19.16 -70.45
C GLY A 140 21.07 -19.25 -69.51
N GLU A 141 19.90 -19.68 -69.99
CA GLU A 141 18.82 -20.14 -69.10
C GLU A 141 19.10 -21.58 -68.66
N PHE A 142 18.48 -22.00 -67.56
CA PHE A 142 18.62 -23.36 -67.07
C PHE A 142 17.31 -23.89 -66.51
N LEU A 143 17.24 -25.20 -66.38
CA LEU A 143 16.16 -25.89 -65.72
C LEU A 143 16.70 -26.64 -64.51
N PHE A 144 16.15 -26.34 -63.34
CA PHE A 144 16.43 -27.08 -62.12
C PHE A 144 15.42 -28.22 -61.98
N ARG A 145 15.92 -29.44 -61.75
CA ARG A 145 15.10 -30.59 -61.37
C ARG A 145 15.35 -30.88 -59.90
N ASP A 146 14.28 -30.79 -59.11
CA ASP A 146 14.29 -31.02 -57.68
C ASP A 146 14.79 -32.44 -57.32
N ALA A 147 15.15 -32.61 -56.05
CA ALA A 147 15.80 -33.78 -55.54
C ALA A 147 15.02 -35.06 -55.84
N TYR A 148 15.75 -36.08 -56.26
CA TYR A 148 15.22 -37.40 -56.56
C TYR A 148 16.16 -38.48 -56.05
N LEU A 149 15.62 -39.69 -55.92
CA LEU A 149 16.39 -40.83 -55.47
C LEU A 149 16.69 -41.73 -56.67
N PRO A 150 17.96 -41.85 -57.10
CA PRO A 150 18.33 -42.82 -58.12
C PRO A 150 17.94 -44.25 -57.69
N ILE A 151 17.59 -45.09 -58.65
CA ILE A 151 17.15 -46.47 -58.39
C ILE A 151 18.29 -47.23 -57.71
N GLY A 152 18.01 -47.78 -56.52
CA GLY A 152 19.00 -48.55 -55.75
C GLY A 152 19.95 -47.71 -54.90
N GLU A 153 19.80 -46.38 -54.89
CA GLU A 153 20.60 -45.48 -54.06
C GLU A 153 19.81 -44.95 -52.86
N THR A 154 20.53 -44.49 -51.85
CA THR A 154 19.99 -43.95 -50.59
C THR A 154 20.18 -42.45 -50.44
N THR A 155 20.92 -41.82 -51.36
CA THR A 155 21.25 -40.40 -51.29
C THR A 155 20.53 -39.66 -52.41
N PRO A 156 19.68 -38.68 -52.09
CA PRO A 156 19.05 -37.85 -53.10
C PRO A 156 20.08 -37.07 -53.93
N ARG A 157 19.76 -36.87 -55.20
CA ARG A 157 20.53 -36.08 -56.16
C ARG A 157 19.62 -35.03 -56.78
N PHE A 158 20.16 -33.96 -57.33
CA PHE A 158 19.42 -32.99 -58.15
C PHE A 158 20.12 -32.77 -59.49
N LEU A 159 19.38 -32.27 -60.48
CA LEU A 159 19.92 -31.98 -61.81
C LEU A 159 19.81 -30.50 -62.14
N ILE A 160 20.84 -29.96 -62.79
CA ILE A 160 20.76 -28.69 -63.50
C ILE A 160 20.97 -28.97 -64.98
N LEU A 161 19.98 -28.62 -65.80
CA LEU A 161 20.00 -28.79 -67.24
C LEU A 161 20.18 -27.43 -67.90
N VAL A 162 21.21 -27.29 -68.74
CA VAL A 162 21.53 -26.05 -69.45
C VAL A 162 21.65 -26.36 -70.94
N PRO A 163 20.87 -25.72 -71.83
CA PRO A 163 21.03 -25.92 -73.26
C PRO A 163 22.34 -25.30 -73.74
N VAL A 164 22.94 -25.95 -74.73
CA VAL A 164 24.15 -25.52 -75.42
C VAL A 164 23.82 -25.38 -76.89
N TYR A 165 23.83 -24.15 -77.37
CA TYR A 165 23.73 -23.82 -78.79
C TYR A 165 25.12 -23.48 -79.30
N SER A 166 25.67 -24.33 -80.17
CA SER A 166 26.99 -24.08 -80.75
C SER A 166 26.99 -22.81 -81.61
N SER A 167 28.02 -21.99 -81.46
CA SER A 167 28.30 -20.86 -82.37
C SER A 167 29.03 -21.29 -83.65
N ALA A 168 29.53 -22.53 -83.71
CA ALA A 168 30.21 -23.09 -84.87
C ALA A 168 29.19 -23.68 -85.86
N ALA A 169 29.39 -23.46 -87.16
CA ALA A 169 28.47 -23.88 -88.23
C ALA A 169 28.17 -25.40 -88.30
N SER A 170 28.88 -26.23 -87.53
CA SER A 170 28.79 -27.70 -87.51
C SER A 170 28.37 -28.29 -86.15
N GLY A 171 28.12 -27.49 -85.10
CA GLY A 171 27.74 -28.03 -83.80
C GLY A 171 26.22 -28.23 -83.68
N ALA A 172 25.78 -29.48 -83.53
CA ALA A 172 24.39 -29.77 -83.20
C ALA A 172 24.05 -29.26 -81.79
N PRO A 173 22.84 -28.75 -81.55
CA PRO A 173 22.44 -28.30 -80.23
C PRO A 173 22.39 -29.50 -79.26
N SER A 174 22.83 -29.25 -78.03
CA SER A 174 22.94 -30.25 -76.97
C SER A 174 22.43 -29.68 -75.64
N VAL A 175 22.25 -30.53 -74.64
CA VAL A 175 21.88 -30.15 -73.27
C VAL A 175 22.96 -30.68 -72.35
N LEU A 176 23.55 -29.79 -71.58
CA LEU A 176 24.50 -30.11 -70.53
C LEU A 176 23.72 -30.40 -69.25
N VAL A 177 23.96 -31.56 -68.66
CA VAL A 177 23.30 -32.04 -67.45
C VAL A 177 24.35 -32.17 -66.37
N PHE A 178 24.20 -31.34 -65.34
CA PHE A 178 24.99 -31.41 -64.12
C PHE A 178 24.19 -32.16 -63.07
N GLU A 179 24.75 -33.25 -62.56
CA GLU A 179 24.18 -34.00 -61.45
C GLU A 179 25.01 -33.70 -60.19
N SER A 180 24.35 -33.36 -59.10
CA SER A 180 25.00 -33.16 -57.79
C SER A 180 24.38 -34.08 -56.75
N ILE A 181 25.20 -34.51 -55.81
CA ILE A 181 24.76 -35.19 -54.59
C ILE A 181 24.51 -34.12 -53.54
N LEU A 182 23.42 -34.23 -52.78
CA LEU A 182 23.12 -33.31 -51.67
C LEU A 182 24.14 -33.36 -50.51
N HIS A 183 25.31 -33.98 -50.65
CA HIS A 183 26.26 -34.19 -49.55
C HIS A 183 26.77 -32.86 -48.97
N ALA A 184 27.20 -31.91 -49.81
CA ALA A 184 27.67 -30.60 -49.34
C ALA A 184 26.56 -29.79 -48.65
N ILE A 185 25.33 -29.88 -49.16
CA ILE A 185 24.14 -29.26 -48.56
C ILE A 185 23.82 -29.93 -47.22
N LYS A 186 23.87 -31.26 -47.18
CA LYS A 186 23.61 -32.10 -46.02
C LYS A 186 24.56 -31.77 -44.87
N GLU A 187 25.86 -31.67 -45.13
CA GLU A 187 26.85 -31.23 -44.13
C GLU A 187 26.51 -29.84 -43.56
N ARG A 188 25.98 -28.93 -44.39
CA ARG A 188 25.58 -27.59 -43.91
C ARG A 188 24.36 -27.64 -43.01
N VAL A 189 23.39 -28.48 -43.32
CA VAL A 189 22.21 -28.75 -42.47
C VAL A 189 22.65 -29.43 -41.17
N PHE A 190 23.61 -30.35 -41.22
CA PHE A 190 24.07 -31.13 -40.05
C PHE A 190 24.77 -30.25 -39.02
N ASN A 191 25.53 -29.26 -39.49
CA ASN A 191 26.17 -28.27 -38.62
C ASN A 191 25.16 -27.38 -37.86
N LEU A 192 23.87 -27.45 -38.19
CA LEU A 192 22.81 -26.75 -37.44
C LEU A 192 22.38 -27.52 -36.21
N ASP A 193 22.50 -28.85 -36.19
CA ASP A 193 22.07 -29.70 -35.08
C ASP A 193 22.80 -29.32 -33.78
N GLU A 194 24.09 -28.97 -33.88
CA GLU A 194 24.90 -28.47 -32.75
C GLU A 194 24.46 -27.08 -32.25
N LYS A 195 23.80 -26.31 -33.11
CA LYS A 195 23.31 -24.95 -32.82
C LYS A 195 21.85 -24.94 -32.35
N THR A 196 21.14 -26.05 -32.49
CA THR A 196 19.74 -26.19 -32.05
C THR A 196 19.65 -26.75 -30.63
N PRO A 197 19.00 -26.04 -29.68
CA PRO A 197 18.84 -26.52 -28.31
C PRO A 197 17.99 -27.79 -28.23
N GLY A 198 18.49 -28.81 -27.52
CA GLY A 198 17.74 -30.04 -27.25
C GLY A 198 17.97 -31.19 -28.23
N GLY A 199 18.94 -31.06 -29.15
CA GLY A 199 19.44 -32.18 -29.95
C GLY A 199 18.45 -32.73 -30.97
N TYR A 200 17.51 -31.90 -31.42
CA TYR A 200 16.64 -32.23 -32.55
C TYR A 200 17.40 -31.96 -33.85
N PRO A 201 17.33 -32.86 -34.84
CA PRO A 201 18.01 -32.64 -36.10
C PRO A 201 17.33 -31.52 -36.91
N ALA A 202 18.11 -30.81 -37.70
CA ALA A 202 17.61 -29.91 -38.71
C ALA A 202 17.19 -30.69 -39.96
N TYR A 203 16.30 -30.08 -40.75
CA TYR A 203 15.80 -30.66 -41.98
C TYR A 203 15.89 -29.62 -43.09
N LEU A 204 16.32 -30.05 -44.27
CA LEU A 204 16.03 -29.38 -45.52
C LEU A 204 14.84 -30.09 -46.15
N VAL A 205 13.80 -29.34 -46.49
CA VAL A 205 12.60 -29.85 -47.13
C VAL A 205 12.27 -29.05 -48.39
N ASN A 206 11.49 -29.64 -49.30
CA ASN A 206 10.85 -28.88 -50.38
C ASN A 206 9.49 -28.30 -49.92
N ARG A 207 8.77 -27.60 -50.81
CA ARG A 207 7.45 -27.00 -50.53
C ARG A 207 6.37 -27.97 -50.05
N GLU A 208 6.42 -29.25 -50.45
CA GLU A 208 5.50 -30.28 -49.93
C GLU A 208 5.93 -30.82 -48.55
N GLY A 209 7.03 -30.32 -47.99
CA GLY A 209 7.61 -30.77 -46.73
C GLY A 209 8.38 -32.09 -46.85
N ALA A 210 8.71 -32.52 -48.07
CA ALA A 210 9.47 -33.74 -48.33
C ALA A 210 10.94 -33.58 -47.93
N VAL A 211 11.46 -34.55 -47.16
CA VAL A 211 12.81 -34.43 -46.58
C VAL A 211 13.89 -34.63 -47.65
N LEU A 212 14.69 -33.60 -47.88
CA LEU A 212 15.82 -33.59 -48.81
C LEU A 212 17.13 -33.96 -48.12
N ALA A 213 17.38 -33.38 -46.94
CA ALA A 213 18.57 -33.65 -46.14
C ALA A 213 18.28 -33.52 -44.63
N THR A 214 18.72 -34.48 -43.83
CA THR A 214 18.65 -34.45 -42.36
C THR A 214 19.58 -35.49 -41.75
N GLN A 215 20.02 -35.25 -40.50
CA GLN A 215 20.79 -36.23 -39.71
C GLN A 215 19.86 -37.22 -39.01
N ASP A 216 18.55 -37.00 -39.06
CA ASP A 216 17.55 -37.91 -38.54
C ASP A 216 17.54 -39.24 -39.30
N LYS A 217 18.03 -40.29 -38.65
CA LYS A 217 18.02 -41.67 -39.20
C LYS A 217 16.61 -42.24 -39.34
N THR A 218 15.61 -41.64 -38.71
CA THR A 218 14.20 -42.07 -38.81
C THR A 218 13.46 -41.42 -39.98
N ALA A 219 14.02 -40.37 -40.58
CA ALA A 219 13.44 -39.71 -41.73
C ALA A 219 13.62 -40.56 -43.00
N ILE A 220 12.57 -40.61 -43.82
CA ILE A 220 12.61 -41.27 -45.13
C ILE A 220 12.87 -40.20 -46.18
N PRO A 221 13.96 -40.29 -46.97
CA PRO A 221 14.24 -39.33 -48.04
C PRO A 221 13.05 -39.17 -49.00
N LEU A 222 12.78 -37.92 -49.39
CA LEU A 222 11.71 -37.51 -50.30
C LEU A 222 10.28 -37.86 -49.83
N LYS A 223 10.08 -38.17 -48.55
CA LYS A 223 8.75 -38.27 -47.96
C LYS A 223 8.46 -37.06 -47.08
N PRO A 224 7.20 -36.55 -47.06
CA PRO A 224 6.84 -35.43 -46.20
C PRO A 224 6.99 -35.76 -44.73
N LEU A 225 7.50 -34.80 -43.96
CA LEU A 225 7.61 -34.90 -42.50
C LEU A 225 6.24 -35.20 -41.86
N PRO A 226 6.16 -36.07 -40.85
CA PRO A 226 4.93 -36.33 -40.10
C PRO A 226 4.29 -35.06 -39.53
N GLU A 227 5.12 -34.10 -39.10
CA GLU A 227 4.71 -32.81 -38.54
C GLU A 227 3.99 -31.95 -39.59
N VAL A 228 4.46 -31.97 -40.84
CA VAL A 228 3.85 -31.24 -41.96
C VAL A 228 2.48 -31.82 -42.30
N LYS A 229 2.33 -33.15 -42.26
CA LYS A 229 1.03 -33.80 -42.49
C LYS A 229 0.03 -33.58 -41.36
N SER A 230 0.51 -33.50 -40.12
CA SER A 230 -0.35 -33.37 -38.93
C SER A 230 -0.73 -31.93 -38.60
N HIS A 231 0.05 -30.94 -39.07
CA HIS A 231 -0.15 -29.53 -38.74
C HIS A 231 -0.23 -28.67 -40.01
N GLN A 232 -1.45 -28.31 -40.41
CA GLN A 232 -1.69 -27.44 -41.58
C GLN A 232 -0.95 -26.11 -41.50
N ASN A 233 -0.78 -25.56 -40.30
CA ASN A 233 -0.04 -24.30 -40.10
C ASN A 233 1.44 -24.44 -40.50
N LEU A 234 2.06 -25.59 -40.26
CA LEU A 234 3.44 -25.84 -40.68
C LEU A 234 3.52 -26.05 -42.20
N ALA A 235 2.55 -26.77 -42.79
CA ALA A 235 2.47 -26.93 -44.25
C ALA A 235 2.32 -25.58 -44.96
N ASN A 236 1.45 -24.70 -44.44
CA ASN A 236 1.26 -23.34 -44.97
C ASN A 236 2.51 -22.47 -44.78
N ALA A 237 3.22 -22.62 -43.67
CA ALA A 237 4.45 -21.88 -43.38
C ALA A 237 5.60 -22.27 -44.32
N ILE A 238 5.80 -23.57 -44.57
CA ILE A 238 6.85 -24.07 -45.47
C ILE A 238 6.56 -23.72 -46.93
N SER A 239 5.28 -23.65 -47.30
CA SER A 239 4.85 -23.24 -48.64
C SER A 239 4.76 -21.73 -48.84
N SER A 240 4.95 -20.94 -47.77
CA SER A 240 5.01 -19.48 -47.86
C SER A 240 6.44 -19.02 -48.09
N ASP A 241 6.62 -17.92 -48.83
CA ASP A 241 7.91 -17.25 -49.02
C ASP A 241 8.30 -16.39 -47.79
N GLU A 242 7.73 -16.70 -46.62
CA GLU A 242 8.01 -16.02 -45.35
C GLU A 242 8.92 -16.87 -44.47
N ASN A 243 9.66 -16.21 -43.58
CA ASN A 243 10.43 -16.87 -42.54
C ASN A 243 9.75 -16.67 -41.20
N GLY A 244 9.73 -17.69 -40.35
CA GLY A 244 9.04 -17.60 -39.09
C GLY A 244 9.34 -18.74 -38.14
N SER A 245 8.52 -18.83 -37.11
CA SER A 245 8.59 -19.88 -36.10
C SER A 245 7.19 -20.27 -35.65
N LEU A 246 6.99 -21.55 -35.39
CA LEU A 246 5.75 -22.12 -34.91
C LEU A 246 6.03 -22.96 -33.66
N ARG A 247 5.07 -22.97 -32.75
CA ARG A 247 5.06 -23.89 -31.60
C ARG A 247 4.00 -24.95 -31.86
N LEU A 248 4.40 -26.21 -31.83
CA LEU A 248 3.51 -27.33 -32.05
C LEU A 248 3.95 -28.55 -31.28
N ARG A 249 3.10 -29.57 -31.26
CA ARG A 249 3.42 -30.85 -30.65
C ARG A 249 3.86 -31.83 -31.72
N ASN A 250 5.08 -32.35 -31.63
CA ASN A 250 5.62 -33.22 -32.66
C ASN A 250 4.97 -34.62 -32.65
N SER A 251 5.31 -35.45 -33.64
CA SER A 251 4.84 -36.83 -33.74
C SER A 251 5.23 -37.74 -32.56
N LYS A 252 6.27 -37.36 -31.81
CA LYS A 252 6.73 -38.05 -30.58
C LYS A 252 5.96 -37.61 -29.33
N GLY A 253 5.09 -36.61 -29.45
CA GLY A 253 4.28 -36.08 -28.35
C GLY A 253 4.98 -35.03 -27.50
N ASP A 254 6.11 -34.47 -27.94
CA ASP A 254 6.84 -33.39 -27.28
C ASP A 254 6.44 -32.02 -27.84
N ASP A 255 6.36 -31.02 -26.96
CA ASP A 255 6.19 -29.62 -27.37
C ASP A 255 7.52 -29.09 -27.92
N VAL A 256 7.48 -28.62 -29.15
CA VAL A 256 8.66 -28.15 -29.91
C VAL A 256 8.41 -26.78 -30.52
N ILE A 257 9.51 -26.04 -30.67
CA ILE A 257 9.57 -24.80 -31.45
C ILE A 257 10.26 -25.15 -32.76
N ILE A 258 9.56 -24.92 -33.88
CA ILE A 258 10.10 -25.11 -35.23
C ILE A 258 10.26 -23.75 -35.86
N ALA A 259 11.48 -23.40 -36.25
CA ALA A 259 11.72 -22.23 -37.09
C ALA A 259 11.99 -22.66 -38.53
N TYR A 260 11.45 -21.89 -39.47
CA TYR A 260 11.53 -22.14 -40.90
C TYR A 260 12.09 -20.92 -41.61
N ALA A 261 12.91 -21.17 -42.62
CA ALA A 261 13.40 -20.15 -43.54
C ALA A 261 13.36 -20.67 -44.97
N ASP A 262 12.77 -19.88 -45.86
CA ASP A 262 12.79 -20.12 -47.29
C ASP A 262 14.20 -19.85 -47.85
N VAL A 263 14.68 -20.74 -48.73
CA VAL A 263 16.00 -20.62 -49.38
C VAL A 263 15.95 -19.61 -50.52
N ASP A 264 14.81 -19.43 -51.18
CA ASP A 264 14.70 -18.59 -52.39
C ASP A 264 14.52 -17.09 -52.08
N GLN A 265 14.33 -16.71 -50.81
CA GLN A 265 14.13 -15.32 -50.36
C GLN A 265 15.20 -14.32 -50.85
N TRP A 266 16.43 -14.77 -51.09
CA TRP A 266 17.54 -13.90 -51.48
C TRP A 266 17.70 -13.69 -52.99
N GLY A 267 16.66 -13.99 -53.78
CA GLY A 267 16.49 -13.42 -55.13
C GLY A 267 17.19 -14.14 -56.27
N ALA A 268 17.78 -15.31 -56.04
CA ALA A 268 18.15 -16.23 -57.10
C ALA A 268 17.03 -17.27 -57.23
N ASN A 269 15.89 -16.88 -57.82
CA ASN A 269 14.64 -17.64 -57.95
C ASN A 269 14.80 -18.95 -58.73
N THR A 270 15.55 -19.90 -58.19
CA THR A 270 16.17 -20.98 -58.95
C THR A 270 16.55 -22.22 -58.11
N SER A 271 16.27 -22.25 -56.80
CA SER A 271 16.70 -23.31 -55.89
C SER A 271 15.54 -24.16 -55.38
N GLY A 272 14.79 -24.81 -56.29
CA GLY A 272 13.94 -25.95 -55.92
C GLY A 272 12.81 -25.71 -54.93
N ASP A 273 12.50 -24.47 -54.57
CA ASP A 273 11.51 -24.12 -53.56
C ASP A 273 11.79 -24.82 -52.20
N TRP A 274 13.02 -24.70 -51.72
CA TRP A 274 13.49 -25.38 -50.50
C TRP A 274 13.33 -24.53 -49.25
N ALA A 275 13.07 -25.18 -48.12
CA ALA A 275 13.02 -24.55 -46.81
C ALA A 275 13.92 -25.28 -45.80
N VAL A 276 14.61 -24.52 -44.97
CA VAL A 276 15.37 -25.04 -43.84
C VAL A 276 14.50 -25.00 -42.59
N LEU A 277 14.37 -26.14 -41.92
CA LEU A 277 13.67 -26.32 -40.66
C LEU A 277 14.66 -26.59 -39.54
N THR A 278 14.59 -25.80 -38.48
CA THR A 278 15.32 -26.03 -37.23
C THR A 278 14.31 -26.28 -36.12
N ILE A 279 14.60 -27.25 -35.25
CA ILE A 279 13.67 -27.69 -34.22
C ILE A 279 14.36 -27.62 -32.87
N ALA A 280 13.67 -27.15 -31.84
CA ALA A 280 14.13 -27.20 -30.46
C ALA A 280 13.04 -27.73 -29.52
N SER A 281 13.47 -28.49 -28.50
CA SER A 281 12.57 -28.94 -27.43
C SER A 281 12.22 -27.78 -26.51
N GLU A 282 10.93 -27.50 -26.33
CA GLU A 282 10.48 -26.46 -25.40
C GLU A 282 10.91 -26.79 -23.96
N LYS A 283 10.87 -28.07 -23.57
CA LYS A 283 11.32 -28.52 -22.24
C LYS A 283 12.81 -28.24 -22.00
N HIS A 284 13.66 -28.45 -23.01
CA HIS A 284 15.09 -28.19 -22.89
C HIS A 284 15.38 -26.69 -22.86
N VAL A 285 14.73 -25.94 -23.74
CA VAL A 285 14.81 -24.48 -23.84
C VAL A 285 14.35 -23.78 -22.56
N LEU A 286 13.28 -24.28 -21.93
CA LEU A 286 12.74 -23.73 -20.67
C LEU A 286 13.41 -24.28 -19.41
N ALA A 287 14.41 -25.17 -19.52
CA ALA A 287 15.13 -25.69 -18.36
C ALA A 287 15.76 -24.59 -17.47
N PRO A 288 16.34 -23.49 -18.02
CA PRO A 288 16.77 -22.35 -17.22
C PRO A 288 15.62 -21.66 -16.47
N VAL A 289 14.43 -21.55 -17.09
CA VAL A 289 13.22 -20.98 -16.47
C VAL A 289 12.74 -21.84 -15.30
N ILE A 290 12.83 -23.17 -15.42
CA ILE A 290 12.49 -24.08 -14.32
C ILE A 290 13.45 -23.92 -13.14
N ARG A 291 14.76 -23.72 -13.39
CA ARG A 291 15.72 -23.41 -12.31
C ARG A 291 15.40 -22.08 -11.65
N LEU A 292 15.15 -21.03 -12.44
CA LEU A 292 14.72 -19.72 -11.95
C LEU A 292 13.47 -19.84 -11.07
N ARG A 293 12.49 -20.65 -11.48
CA ARG A 293 11.28 -20.94 -10.70
C ARG A 293 11.61 -21.50 -9.32
N HIS A 294 12.49 -22.49 -9.20
CA HIS A 294 12.86 -23.05 -7.90
C HIS A 294 13.60 -22.02 -7.02
N THR A 295 14.48 -21.20 -7.60
CA THR A 295 15.13 -20.09 -6.88
C THR A 295 14.12 -19.04 -6.39
N LEU A 296 13.14 -18.67 -7.23
CA LEU A 296 12.06 -17.76 -6.86
C LEU A 296 11.16 -18.33 -5.76
N ILE A 297 10.86 -19.64 -5.80
CA ILE A 297 10.12 -20.31 -4.72
C ILE A 297 10.91 -20.27 -3.42
N ALA A 298 12.18 -20.67 -3.44
CA ALA A 298 13.00 -20.72 -2.24
C ALA A 298 13.15 -19.34 -1.59
N THR A 299 13.40 -18.31 -2.38
CA THR A 299 13.48 -16.91 -1.90
C THR A 299 12.13 -16.39 -1.41
N SER A 300 11.02 -16.70 -2.09
CA SER A 300 9.67 -16.32 -1.63
C SER A 300 9.31 -16.98 -0.30
N VAL A 301 9.64 -18.27 -0.13
CA VAL A 301 9.44 -18.98 1.14
C VAL A 301 10.27 -18.33 2.25
N LEU A 302 11.53 -18.00 1.98
CA LEU A 302 12.39 -17.29 2.95
C LEU A 302 11.80 -15.94 3.36
N VAL A 303 11.35 -15.13 2.39
CA VAL A 303 10.70 -13.84 2.65
C VAL A 303 9.42 -14.01 3.46
N CYS A 304 8.58 -15.00 3.14
CA CYS A 304 7.37 -15.30 3.89
C CYS A 304 7.66 -15.73 5.34
N VAL A 305 8.72 -16.53 5.57
CA VAL A 305 9.15 -16.92 6.91
C VAL A 305 9.61 -15.69 7.71
N ILE A 306 10.47 -14.85 7.12
CA ILE A 306 10.96 -13.62 7.76
C ILE A 306 9.78 -12.68 8.06
N ALA A 307 8.88 -12.48 7.10
CA ALA A 307 7.69 -11.68 7.29
C ALA A 307 6.79 -12.24 8.40
N CYS A 308 6.60 -13.56 8.48
CA CYS A 308 5.85 -14.20 9.55
C CYS A 308 6.48 -13.96 10.92
N LEU A 309 7.80 -14.16 11.04
CA LEU A 309 8.54 -13.90 12.28
C LEU A 309 8.45 -12.43 12.69
N LEU A 310 8.61 -11.51 11.74
CA LEU A 310 8.50 -10.06 11.97
C LEU A 310 7.07 -9.67 12.38
N GLY A 311 6.05 -10.22 11.73
CA GLY A 311 4.65 -10.01 12.06
C GLY A 311 4.32 -10.49 13.48
N VAL A 312 4.80 -11.67 13.87
CA VAL A 312 4.65 -12.20 15.23
C VAL A 312 5.38 -11.31 16.25
N TYR A 313 6.57 -10.84 15.92
CA TYR A 313 7.39 -9.96 16.77
C TYR A 313 6.70 -8.61 17.01
N VAL A 314 6.30 -7.91 15.94
CA VAL A 314 5.61 -6.61 16.02
C VAL A 314 4.26 -6.74 16.72
N ALA A 315 3.46 -7.76 16.37
CA ALA A 315 2.17 -7.98 17.01
C ALA A 315 2.33 -8.26 18.52
N GLY A 316 3.40 -8.95 18.94
CA GLY A 316 3.74 -9.13 20.36
C GLY A 316 4.12 -7.81 21.06
N ARG A 317 4.91 -6.96 20.39
CA ARG A 317 5.33 -5.64 20.93
C ARG A 317 4.19 -4.64 21.09
N ILE A 318 3.12 -4.77 20.30
CA ILE A 318 1.92 -3.91 20.42
C ILE A 318 0.90 -4.50 21.40
N ASP A 319 0.63 -5.81 21.34
CA ASP A 319 -0.43 -6.45 22.14
C ASP A 319 -0.10 -6.42 23.65
N GLN A 320 1.16 -6.61 24.04
CA GLN A 320 1.55 -6.65 25.46
C GLN A 320 1.30 -5.34 26.23
N PRO A 321 1.76 -4.16 25.75
CA PRO A 321 1.47 -2.88 26.41
C PRO A 321 -0.04 -2.57 26.43
N VAL A 322 -0.76 -2.84 25.35
CA VAL A 322 -2.21 -2.58 25.25
C VAL A 322 -2.98 -3.42 26.27
N GLN A 323 -2.68 -4.72 26.37
CA GLN A 323 -3.33 -5.60 27.35
C GLN A 323 -2.97 -5.22 28.80
N SER A 324 -1.74 -4.78 29.03
CA SER A 324 -1.31 -4.30 30.35
C SER A 324 -2.06 -3.03 30.76
N LEU A 325 -2.21 -2.09 29.82
CA LEU A 325 -2.97 -0.86 30.02
C LEU A 325 -4.43 -1.18 30.33
N ILE A 326 -5.12 -1.92 29.44
CA ILE A 326 -6.53 -2.31 29.62
C ILE A 326 -6.73 -2.95 30.99
N ARG A 327 -5.89 -3.92 31.37
CA ARG A 327 -6.01 -4.62 32.66
C ARG A 327 -5.90 -3.67 33.85
N LYS A 328 -4.86 -2.83 33.88
CA LYS A 328 -4.65 -1.88 34.99
C LYS A 328 -5.76 -0.84 35.07
N THR A 329 -6.20 -0.29 33.94
CA THR A 329 -7.29 0.70 33.94
C THR A 329 -8.61 0.08 34.36
N THR A 330 -8.91 -1.15 33.95
CA THR A 330 -10.12 -1.86 34.38
C THR A 330 -10.07 -2.19 35.87
N GLU A 331 -8.90 -2.57 36.39
CA GLU A 331 -8.70 -2.80 37.82
C GLU A 331 -8.95 -1.53 38.64
N ILE A 332 -8.35 -0.40 38.26
CA ILE A 332 -8.56 0.90 38.92
C ILE A 332 -10.02 1.33 38.86
N ALA A 333 -10.70 1.13 37.72
CA ALA A 333 -12.11 1.45 37.57
C ALA A 333 -13.02 0.61 38.48
N HIS A 334 -12.69 -0.67 38.70
CA HIS A 334 -13.46 -1.56 39.57
C HIS A 334 -13.18 -1.34 41.06
N THR A 335 -11.92 -1.13 41.44
CA THR A 335 -11.54 -0.99 42.86
C THR A 335 -11.74 0.44 43.38
N GLY A 336 -11.71 1.43 42.49
CA GLY A 336 -11.64 2.85 42.88
C GLY A 336 -10.30 3.23 43.52
N ASP A 337 -9.32 2.32 43.55
CA ASP A 337 -8.00 2.58 44.10
C ASP A 337 -7.20 3.44 43.13
N LEU A 338 -7.35 4.76 43.31
CA LEU A 338 -6.61 5.72 42.51
C LEU A 338 -5.12 5.69 42.80
N THR A 339 -4.60 5.02 43.84
CA THR A 339 -3.16 5.06 44.21
C THR A 339 -2.27 4.23 43.30
N GLN A 340 -2.84 3.35 42.48
CA GLN A 340 -2.12 2.56 41.50
C GLN A 340 -1.43 3.43 40.42
N LYS A 341 -0.34 2.90 39.83
CA LYS A 341 0.44 3.54 38.76
C LYS A 341 0.46 2.70 37.48
N ILE A 342 0.34 3.37 36.35
CA ILE A 342 0.37 2.77 35.02
C ILE A 342 1.78 2.85 34.44
N GLU A 343 2.67 2.03 34.99
CA GLU A 343 4.02 1.88 34.45
C GLU A 343 4.01 1.00 33.18
N LEU A 344 3.92 1.63 32.02
CA LEU A 344 4.16 0.98 30.74
C LEU A 344 5.64 1.10 30.38
N LYS A 345 6.34 -0.04 30.27
CA LYS A 345 7.71 -0.12 29.73
C LYS A 345 7.70 0.05 28.21
N SER A 346 7.34 1.24 27.73
CA SER A 346 7.39 1.60 26.32
C SER A 346 7.84 3.04 26.17
N ASN A 347 8.82 3.29 25.29
CA ASN A 347 9.32 4.64 25.02
C ASN A 347 8.54 5.36 23.90
N GLY A 348 7.60 4.67 23.25
CA GLY A 348 6.78 5.21 22.15
C GLY A 348 5.43 5.76 22.61
N GLU A 349 4.48 5.80 21.68
CA GLU A 349 3.12 6.32 21.86
C GLU A 349 2.37 5.64 23.01
N MET A 350 2.60 4.33 23.20
CA MET A 350 2.02 3.58 24.32
C MET A 350 2.51 4.10 25.68
N GLY A 351 3.78 4.50 25.79
CA GLY A 351 4.31 5.10 27.02
C GLY A 351 3.75 6.50 27.28
N LEU A 352 3.57 7.29 26.22
CA LEU A 352 2.91 8.59 26.31
C LEU A 352 1.45 8.45 26.79
N LEU A 353 0.73 7.46 26.27
CA LEU A 353 -0.63 7.15 26.71
C LEU A 353 -0.67 6.73 28.20
N GLY A 354 0.28 5.91 28.64
CA GLY A 354 0.41 5.54 30.07
C GLY A 354 0.62 6.75 30.97
N ARG A 355 1.53 7.66 30.61
CA ARG A 355 1.80 8.90 31.36
C ARG A 355 0.59 9.83 31.41
N ALA A 356 -0.12 10.00 30.30
CA ALA A 356 -1.34 10.81 30.27
C ALA A 356 -2.40 10.26 31.23
N PHE A 357 -2.51 8.94 31.34
CA PHE A 357 -3.42 8.29 32.28
C PHE A 357 -2.98 8.49 33.74
N ASP A 358 -1.69 8.41 34.04
CA ASP A 358 -1.15 8.72 35.37
C ASP A 358 -1.43 10.18 35.78
N THR A 359 -1.29 11.14 34.86
CA THR A 359 -1.65 12.56 35.11
C THR A 359 -3.14 12.72 35.42
N MET A 360 -4.01 11.97 34.74
CA MET A 360 -5.45 11.96 35.02
C MET A 360 -5.72 11.42 36.44
N LEU A 361 -5.08 10.31 36.83
CA LEU A 361 -5.20 9.75 38.18
C LEU A 361 -4.73 10.74 39.26
N GLU A 362 -3.61 11.43 39.04
CA GLU A 362 -3.12 12.45 39.98
C GLU A 362 -4.12 13.60 40.15
N SER A 363 -4.73 14.04 39.04
CA SER A 363 -5.75 15.09 39.07
C SER A 363 -6.99 14.65 39.85
N LEU A 364 -7.43 13.41 39.66
CA LEU A 364 -8.54 12.83 40.44
C LEU A 364 -8.20 12.72 41.94
N ARG A 365 -6.99 12.30 42.30
CA ARG A 365 -6.54 12.28 43.71
C ARG A 365 -6.58 13.68 44.35
N LYS A 366 -6.11 14.70 43.64
CA LYS A 366 -6.14 16.10 44.11
C LYS A 366 -7.57 16.58 44.34
N LEU A 367 -8.50 16.27 43.43
CA LEU A 367 -9.92 16.59 43.60
C LEU A 367 -10.52 15.90 44.83
N ILE A 368 -10.26 14.60 45.04
CA ILE A 368 -10.75 13.89 46.24
C ILE A 368 -10.15 14.50 47.52
N SER A 369 -8.86 14.83 47.53
CA SER A 369 -8.23 15.48 48.68
C SER A 369 -8.84 16.84 49.00
N GLN A 370 -9.16 17.65 47.97
CA GLN A 370 -9.87 18.91 48.15
C GLN A 370 -11.27 18.71 48.74
N VAL A 371 -12.01 17.70 48.28
CA VAL A 371 -13.33 17.35 48.82
C VAL A 371 -13.23 16.95 50.30
N VAL A 372 -12.26 16.13 50.67
CA VAL A 372 -12.02 15.73 52.07
C VAL A 372 -11.69 16.94 52.94
N ASN A 373 -10.80 17.83 52.48
CA ASN A 373 -10.43 19.05 53.20
C ASN A 373 -11.63 20.01 53.37
N ALA A 374 -12.46 20.17 52.34
CA ALA A 374 -13.70 20.94 52.43
C ALA A 374 -14.65 20.32 53.48
N GLY A 375 -14.74 18.99 53.53
CA GLY A 375 -15.49 18.27 54.57
C GLY A 375 -15.00 18.56 55.99
N PHE A 376 -13.69 18.61 56.22
CA PHE A 376 -13.12 19.02 57.51
C PHE A 376 -13.48 20.47 57.87
N GLN A 377 -13.34 21.41 56.93
CA GLN A 377 -13.70 22.82 57.16
C GLN A 377 -15.19 22.96 57.52
N ILE A 378 -16.07 22.26 56.82
CA ILE A 378 -17.52 22.23 57.13
C ILE A 378 -17.76 21.69 58.53
N THR A 379 -17.08 20.61 58.93
CA THR A 379 -17.21 20.02 60.26
C THR A 379 -16.78 21.00 61.36
N SER A 380 -15.65 21.69 61.18
CA SER A 380 -15.18 22.74 62.09
C SER A 380 -16.15 23.92 62.17
N ALA A 381 -16.63 24.42 61.02
CA ALA A 381 -17.60 25.50 60.97
C ALA A 381 -18.91 25.14 61.68
N THR A 382 -19.40 23.90 61.48
CA THR A 382 -20.59 23.38 62.15
C THR A 382 -20.38 23.30 63.67
N THR A 383 -19.19 22.91 64.12
CA THR A 383 -18.85 22.86 65.55
C THR A 383 -18.83 24.26 66.18
N GLN A 384 -18.24 25.24 65.50
CA GLN A 384 -18.23 26.63 65.93
C GLN A 384 -19.63 27.26 65.94
N LEU A 385 -20.45 26.96 64.92
CA LEU A 385 -21.86 27.36 64.89
C LEU A 385 -22.62 26.78 66.08
N ARG A 386 -22.43 25.50 66.40
CA ARG A 386 -23.05 24.87 67.57
C ARG A 386 -22.66 25.57 68.88
N SER A 387 -21.39 25.91 69.04
CA SER A 387 -20.91 26.65 70.21
C SER A 387 -21.52 28.06 70.29
N SER A 388 -21.60 28.76 69.16
CA SER A 388 -22.19 30.11 69.08
C SER A 388 -23.68 30.07 69.39
N ALA A 389 -24.40 29.08 68.86
CA ALA A 389 -25.82 28.86 69.17
C ALA A 389 -26.04 28.57 70.66
N ALA A 390 -25.18 27.77 71.30
CA ALA A 390 -25.25 27.51 72.74
C ALA A 390 -25.00 28.79 73.58
N GLN A 391 -24.02 29.61 73.19
CA GLN A 391 -23.76 30.90 73.83
C GLN A 391 -24.95 31.87 73.67
N GLN A 392 -25.54 31.93 72.48
CA GLN A 392 -26.72 32.74 72.21
C GLN A 392 -27.93 32.28 73.04
N ALA A 393 -28.17 30.97 73.14
CA ALA A 393 -29.22 30.42 74.00
C ALA A 393 -29.01 30.80 75.48
N SER A 394 -27.77 30.71 75.99
CA SER A 394 -27.45 31.16 77.34
C SER A 394 -27.65 32.67 77.52
N GLY A 395 -27.26 33.48 76.53
CA GLY A 395 -27.51 34.91 76.50
C GLY A 395 -29.00 35.26 76.55
N ALA A 396 -29.82 34.54 75.77
CA ALA A 396 -31.28 34.70 75.77
C ALA A 396 -31.90 34.37 77.14
N VAL A 397 -31.42 33.33 77.83
CA VAL A 397 -31.85 33.01 79.20
C VAL A 397 -31.51 34.12 80.18
N LYS A 398 -30.27 34.66 80.12
CA LYS A 398 -29.87 35.81 80.95
C LYS A 398 -30.73 37.04 80.66
N GLN A 399 -30.94 37.37 79.39
CA GLN A 399 -31.77 38.50 78.98
C GLN A 399 -33.22 38.35 79.48
N SER A 400 -33.79 37.14 79.38
CA SER A 400 -35.11 36.84 79.93
C SER A 400 -35.16 37.09 81.44
N SER A 401 -34.17 36.61 82.20
CA SER A 401 -34.08 36.85 83.65
C SER A 401 -33.94 38.33 84.00
N THR A 402 -33.10 39.09 83.29
CA THR A 402 -32.97 40.54 83.47
C THR A 402 -34.27 41.26 83.14
N THR A 403 -34.99 40.82 82.10
CA THR A 403 -36.30 41.37 81.73
C THR A 403 -37.31 41.13 82.85
N SER A 404 -37.37 39.93 83.44
CA SER A 404 -38.23 39.64 84.58
C SER A 404 -37.90 40.50 85.81
N GLN A 405 -36.61 40.71 86.09
CA GLN A 405 -36.19 41.64 87.16
C GLN A 405 -36.61 43.08 86.86
N LEU A 406 -36.47 43.53 85.61
CA LEU A 406 -36.93 44.87 85.21
C LEU A 406 -38.44 45.03 85.41
N ILE A 407 -39.25 44.02 85.06
CA ILE A 407 -40.70 44.05 85.30
C ILE A 407 -40.98 44.24 86.80
N ALA A 408 -40.32 43.48 87.68
CA ALA A 408 -40.48 43.64 89.13
C ALA A 408 -40.08 45.05 89.61
N THR A 409 -38.98 45.61 89.11
CA THR A 409 -38.58 46.99 89.46
C THR A 409 -39.58 48.04 88.97
N VAL A 410 -40.21 47.81 87.81
CA VAL A 410 -41.26 48.69 87.27
C VAL A 410 -42.52 48.60 88.14
N GLU A 411 -42.88 47.41 88.63
CA GLU A 411 -43.99 47.23 89.57
C GLU A 411 -43.74 47.95 90.91
N GLU A 412 -42.54 47.80 91.50
CA GLU A 412 -42.14 48.52 92.71
C GLU A 412 -42.15 50.05 92.50
N LEU A 413 -41.69 50.51 91.33
CA LEU A 413 -41.71 51.93 90.98
C LEU A 413 -43.15 52.46 90.83
N ALA A 414 -44.04 51.69 90.20
CA ALA A 414 -45.45 52.04 90.08
C ALA A 414 -46.13 52.14 91.45
N GLN A 415 -45.84 51.20 92.36
CA GLN A 415 -46.34 51.24 93.73
C GLN A 415 -45.80 52.47 94.50
N SER A 416 -44.51 52.76 94.35
CA SER A 416 -43.89 53.94 94.96
C SER A 416 -44.50 55.25 94.44
N ALA A 417 -44.75 55.34 93.13
CA ALA A 417 -45.41 56.49 92.51
C ALA A 417 -46.84 56.67 93.04
N ALA A 418 -47.60 55.58 93.21
CA ALA A 418 -48.93 55.62 93.82
C ALA A 418 -48.88 56.11 95.28
N GLN A 419 -47.91 55.63 96.07
CA GLN A 419 -47.71 56.07 97.46
C GLN A 419 -47.34 57.56 97.55
N ILE A 420 -46.50 58.04 96.63
CA ILE A 420 -46.14 59.47 96.53
C ILE A 420 -47.38 60.30 96.20
N ALA A 421 -48.23 59.86 95.27
CA ALA A 421 -49.47 60.55 94.92
C ALA A 421 -50.41 60.68 96.14
N VAL A 422 -50.59 59.60 96.91
CA VAL A 422 -51.38 59.63 98.16
C VAL A 422 -50.78 60.61 99.18
N SER A 423 -49.45 60.57 99.35
CA SER A 423 -48.75 61.45 100.28
C SER A 423 -48.85 62.93 99.88
N ALA A 424 -48.80 63.22 98.57
CA ALA A 424 -48.99 64.56 98.03
C ALA A 424 -50.41 65.07 98.25
N GLU A 425 -51.43 64.20 98.10
CA GLU A 425 -52.82 64.54 98.41
C GLU A 425 -53.00 64.87 99.89
N GLN A 426 -52.42 64.05 100.77
CA GLN A 426 -52.46 64.29 102.22
C GLN A 426 -51.73 65.59 102.61
N LEU A 427 -50.57 65.87 102.01
CA LEU A 427 -49.84 67.11 102.21
C LEU A 427 -50.67 68.32 101.75
N SER A 428 -51.35 68.23 100.60
CA SER A 428 -52.26 69.28 100.12
C SER A 428 -53.40 69.55 101.11
N ARG A 429 -54.00 68.50 101.69
CA ARG A 429 -55.04 68.66 102.73
C ARG A 429 -54.49 69.33 103.98
N ASN A 430 -53.31 68.91 104.44
CA ASN A 430 -52.67 69.51 105.61
C ASN A 430 -52.31 70.99 105.37
N ALA A 431 -51.86 71.32 104.16
CA ALA A 431 -51.60 72.71 103.76
C ALA A 431 -52.88 73.56 103.79
N ASP A 432 -54.01 73.03 103.32
CA ASP A 432 -55.33 73.71 103.39
C ASP A 432 -55.79 73.94 104.84
N VAL A 433 -55.65 72.94 105.72
CA VAL A 433 -55.94 73.07 107.16
C VAL A 433 -55.03 74.11 107.82
N THR A 434 -53.75 74.13 107.45
CA THR A 434 -52.77 75.09 107.96
C THR A 434 -53.11 76.50 107.51
N ALA A 435 -53.49 76.70 106.24
CA ALA A 435 -53.92 77.98 105.72
C ALA A 435 -55.14 78.53 106.49
N LYS A 436 -56.16 77.71 106.73
CA LYS A 436 -57.33 78.08 107.57
C LYS A 436 -56.95 78.45 109.00
N SER A 437 -55.97 77.73 109.57
CA SER A 437 -55.48 78.01 110.92
C SER A 437 -54.71 79.34 110.98
N ILE A 438 -53.91 79.66 109.97
CA ILE A 438 -53.25 80.97 109.83
C ILE A 438 -54.28 82.10 109.74
N GLU A 439 -55.37 81.91 108.99
CA GLU A 439 -56.44 82.90 108.87
C GLU A 439 -57.16 83.15 110.20
N ALA A 440 -57.48 82.08 110.95
CA ALA A 440 -58.04 82.19 112.30
C ALA A 440 -57.07 82.88 113.30
N ILE A 441 -55.76 82.62 113.20
CA ILE A 441 -54.75 83.33 113.99
C ILE A 441 -54.75 84.82 113.62
N HIS A 442 -54.84 85.16 112.34
CA HIS A 442 -54.85 86.54 111.85
C HIS A 442 -56.05 87.34 112.42
N GLU A 443 -57.24 86.72 112.49
CA GLU A 443 -58.42 87.32 113.15
C GLU A 443 -58.19 87.56 114.65
N ARG A 444 -57.67 86.56 115.38
CA ARG A 444 -57.40 86.69 116.82
C ARG A 444 -56.34 87.75 117.13
N VAL A 445 -55.30 87.84 116.30
CA VAL A 445 -54.28 88.89 116.43
C VAL A 445 -54.89 90.27 116.20
N ALA A 446 -55.76 90.43 115.21
CA ALA A 446 -56.47 91.69 114.96
C ALA A 446 -57.42 92.08 116.10
N GLU A 447 -58.16 91.10 116.68
CA GLU A 447 -58.98 91.33 117.87
C GLU A 447 -58.14 91.76 119.07
N THR A 448 -57.01 91.07 119.30
CA THR A 448 -56.08 91.38 120.40
C THR A 448 -55.53 92.79 120.25
N ALA A 449 -55.14 93.21 119.03
CA ALA A 449 -54.68 94.56 118.76
C ALA A 449 -55.74 95.63 119.08
N ARG A 450 -57.03 95.37 118.78
CA ARG A 450 -58.13 96.27 119.17
C ARG A 450 -58.29 96.37 120.69
N ARG A 451 -58.19 95.25 121.41
CA ARG A 451 -58.27 95.26 122.89
C ARG A 451 -57.10 96.02 123.53
N VAL A 452 -55.91 95.93 122.96
CA VAL A 452 -54.74 96.69 123.43
C VAL A 452 -54.92 98.19 123.21
N LEU A 453 -55.50 98.62 122.08
CA LEU A 453 -55.83 100.03 121.82
C LEU A 453 -56.90 100.58 122.79
N ASP A 454 -57.98 99.83 123.03
CA ASP A 454 -59.02 100.21 123.99
C ASP A 454 -58.48 100.34 125.42
N LEU A 455 -57.56 99.44 125.80
CA LEU A 455 -56.86 99.52 127.08
C LEU A 455 -55.98 100.78 127.17
N GLY A 456 -55.27 101.13 126.10
CA GLY A 456 -54.48 102.36 126.02
C GLY A 456 -55.32 103.61 126.27
N GLN A 457 -56.51 103.72 125.67
CA GLN A 457 -57.43 104.83 125.89
C GLN A 457 -57.93 104.90 127.35
N LYS A 458 -58.22 103.75 127.97
CA LYS A 458 -58.63 103.71 129.39
C LYS A 458 -57.49 104.11 130.33
N SER A 459 -56.26 103.74 130.02
CA SER A 459 -55.08 104.15 130.79
C SER A 459 -54.80 105.65 130.70
N GLU A 460 -55.05 106.29 129.56
CA GLU A 460 -54.97 107.75 129.43
C GLU A 460 -56.03 108.47 130.29
N GLY A 461 -57.24 107.92 130.35
CA GLY A 461 -58.28 108.38 131.28
C GLY A 461 -57.87 108.30 132.76
N ILE A 462 -57.11 107.27 133.16
CA ILE A 462 -56.55 107.18 134.52
C ILE A 462 -55.51 108.28 134.78
N GLY A 463 -54.70 108.63 133.78
CA GLY A 463 -53.72 109.71 133.88
C GLY A 463 -54.34 111.05 134.28
N VAL A 464 -55.47 111.41 133.64
CA VAL A 464 -56.23 112.63 133.97
C VAL A 464 -56.73 112.62 135.42
N ILE A 465 -57.19 111.47 135.91
CA ILE A 465 -57.64 111.31 137.29
C ILE A 465 -56.46 111.48 138.27
N THR A 466 -55.29 110.90 137.96
CA THR A 466 -54.11 111.01 138.83
C THR A 466 -53.60 112.45 138.94
N THR A 467 -53.64 113.23 137.85
CA THR A 467 -53.28 114.66 137.90
C THR A 467 -54.28 115.46 138.75
N ALA A 468 -55.57 115.18 138.63
CA ALA A 468 -56.59 115.83 139.45
C ALA A 468 -56.46 115.50 140.96
N ILE A 469 -55.96 114.31 141.30
CA ILE A 469 -55.67 113.91 142.68
C ILE A 469 -54.45 114.66 143.22
N ASP A 470 -53.42 114.87 142.40
CA ASP A 470 -52.21 115.63 142.76
C ASP A 470 -52.56 117.10 143.06
N ASP A 471 -53.37 117.73 142.19
CA ASP A 471 -53.86 119.10 142.39
C ASP A 471 -54.72 119.25 143.68
N LEU A 472 -55.49 118.21 144.03
CA LEU A 472 -56.27 118.15 145.28
C LEU A 472 -55.38 118.00 146.52
N ALA A 473 -54.32 117.20 146.42
CA ALA A 473 -53.38 117.00 147.52
C ALA A 473 -52.67 118.30 147.89
N ASP A 474 -52.25 119.10 146.90
CA ASP A 474 -51.62 120.40 147.09
C ASP A 474 -52.57 121.43 147.75
N GLN A 475 -53.85 121.46 147.37
CA GLN A 475 -54.86 122.31 148.02
C GLN A 475 -55.09 121.95 149.48
N THR A 476 -55.07 120.64 149.80
CA THR A 476 -55.30 120.18 151.17
C THR A 476 -54.11 120.52 152.07
N HIS A 477 -52.89 120.44 151.53
CA HIS A 477 -51.66 120.78 152.24
C HIS A 477 -51.62 122.26 152.67
N LEU A 478 -52.07 123.17 151.80
CA LEU A 478 -52.08 124.62 152.09
C LEU A 478 -53.14 125.05 153.11
N LEU A 479 -54.28 124.34 153.20
CA LEU A 479 -55.33 124.62 154.20
C LEU A 479 -54.90 124.24 155.62
N ALA A 480 -54.09 123.18 155.77
CA ALA A 480 -53.67 122.69 157.08
C ALA A 480 -52.68 123.64 157.79
N LEU A 481 -51.86 124.39 157.04
CA LEU A 481 -50.81 125.25 157.62
C LEU A 481 -51.36 126.56 158.21
N ASN A 482 -52.45 127.09 157.65
CA ASN A 482 -53.05 128.36 158.10
C ASN A 482 -53.91 128.24 159.37
N ALA A 483 -54.26 127.03 159.80
CA ALA A 483 -55.14 126.82 160.95
C ALA A 483 -54.40 126.64 162.29
N ALA A 484 -53.07 126.68 162.31
CA ALA A 484 -52.27 126.41 163.52
C ALA A 484 -51.49 127.64 164.06
N ILE A 485 -51.61 128.83 163.44
CA ILE A 485 -51.02 130.09 163.93
C ILE A 485 -52.07 130.92 164.66
#